data_AF-A0A0C3EQU0-F1
#
_entry.id   AF-A0A0C3EQU0-F1
#
_cell.length_a   1.000
_cell.length_b   1.000
_cell.length_c   1.000
_cell.angle_alpha   90.00
_cell.angle_beta   90.00
_cell.angle_gamma   90.00
#
_symmetry.space_group_name_H-M   'P 1'
#
loop_
_entity.id
_entity.type
_entity.pdbx_description
1 polymer ?
#
loop_
_entity_poly.entity_id
_entity_poly.type
_entity_poly.pdbx_seq_one_letter_code
_entity_poly.pdbx_strand_id
1 'polypeptide(L)'
;IMEEGLDQIAASLTDLAACSSQPPQQLMDHFVRQYARLNSANDWNKYGKFYVQNMEAELERLCKSGEDSIMIVTVHKWCYELFKKDNSNWQKILLKFKESTQYAEVGKTIAQRQQLFNKSAKRLTQSFAALLKTHGIEGAFIMAGSIVNQDASLGYTYTTPGAEDCCHADSAAIIGHFKAHI
;
A
#
# COMPACT_ATOMS: atom_id res chain seq x y z
N ILE A 1 17.48 -28.96 16.11
CA ILE A 1 16.63 -27.78 16.43
C ILE A 1 16.77 -26.66 15.39
N MET A 2 17.88 -25.92 15.30
CA MET A 2 17.98 -24.83 14.29
C MET A 2 18.01 -25.35 12.86
N GLU A 3 18.82 -26.40 12.58
CA GLU A 3 18.85 -27.02 11.24
C GLU A 3 17.50 -27.62 10.85
N GLU A 4 16.88 -28.42 11.72
CA GLU A 4 15.52 -28.95 11.48
C GLU A 4 14.48 -27.86 11.24
N GLY A 5 14.57 -26.73 11.94
CA GLY A 5 13.70 -25.58 11.71
C GLY A 5 13.92 -24.94 10.34
N LEU A 6 15.18 -24.84 9.90
CA LEU A 6 15.52 -24.31 8.57
C LEU A 6 15.08 -25.28 7.46
N ASP A 7 15.20 -26.58 7.68
CA ASP A 7 14.74 -27.61 6.74
C ASP A 7 13.21 -27.59 6.58
N GLN A 8 12.46 -27.39 7.67
CA GLN A 8 10.99 -27.23 7.60
C GLN A 8 10.58 -25.96 6.83
N ILE A 9 11.32 -24.86 7.02
CA ILE A 9 11.09 -23.62 6.28
C ILE A 9 11.38 -23.82 4.79
N ALA A 10 12.48 -24.50 4.46
CA ALA A 10 12.86 -24.80 3.08
C ALA A 10 11.83 -25.72 2.39
N ALA A 11 11.33 -26.74 3.08
CA ALA A 11 10.26 -27.61 2.58
C ALA A 11 8.98 -26.82 2.32
N SER A 12 8.55 -25.99 3.28
CA SER A 12 7.34 -25.16 3.15
C SER A 12 7.44 -24.16 1.98
N LEU A 13 8.61 -23.55 1.78
CA LEU A 13 8.89 -22.65 0.65
C LEU A 13 8.86 -23.36 -0.70
N THR A 14 9.33 -24.61 -0.74
CA THR A 14 9.33 -25.44 -1.94
C THR A 14 7.90 -25.82 -2.32
N ASP A 15 7.09 -26.21 -1.34
CA ASP A 15 5.66 -26.52 -1.55
C ASP A 15 4.88 -25.27 -2.03
N LEU A 16 5.12 -24.12 -1.39
CA LEU A 16 4.55 -22.85 -1.84
C LEU A 16 4.99 -22.46 -3.25
N ALA A 17 6.23 -22.72 -3.63
CA ALA A 17 6.73 -22.49 -4.99
C ALA A 17 6.02 -23.38 -6.01
N ALA A 18 5.80 -24.66 -5.67
CA ALA A 18 5.06 -25.60 -6.51
C ALA A 18 3.59 -25.17 -6.70
N CYS A 19 2.92 -24.72 -5.64
CA CYS A 19 1.52 -24.29 -5.71
C CYS A 19 1.33 -22.92 -6.40
N SER A 20 2.29 -22.01 -6.28
CA SER A 20 2.18 -20.64 -6.80
C SER A 20 2.80 -20.45 -8.18
N SER A 21 3.54 -21.45 -8.69
CA SER A 21 4.38 -21.33 -9.90
C SER A 21 5.38 -20.17 -9.83
N GLN A 22 5.70 -19.67 -8.63
CA GLN A 22 6.67 -18.61 -8.42
C GLN A 22 8.01 -19.18 -7.92
N PRO A 23 9.15 -18.61 -8.35
CA PRO A 23 10.45 -19.01 -7.83
C PRO A 23 10.53 -18.80 -6.30
N PRO A 24 11.17 -19.72 -5.55
CA PRO A 24 11.34 -19.59 -4.09
C PRO A 24 11.96 -18.26 -3.66
N GLN A 25 12.85 -17.69 -4.49
CA GLN A 25 13.43 -16.37 -4.25
C GLN A 25 12.38 -15.24 -4.31
N GLN A 26 11.40 -15.30 -5.22
CA GLN A 26 10.33 -14.29 -5.27
C GLN A 26 9.37 -14.42 -4.08
N LEU A 27 9.10 -15.64 -3.64
CA LEU A 27 8.31 -15.90 -2.43
C LEU A 27 9.04 -15.40 -1.18
N MET A 28 10.36 -15.61 -1.09
CA MET A 28 11.18 -15.03 -0.01
C MET A 28 11.22 -13.51 -0.06
N ASP A 29 11.36 -12.92 -1.25
CA ASP A 29 11.29 -11.47 -1.42
C ASP A 29 9.91 -10.93 -1.01
N HIS A 30 8.84 -11.65 -1.34
CA HIS A 30 7.48 -11.31 -0.94
C HIS A 30 7.29 -11.43 0.57
N PHE A 31 7.77 -12.52 1.17
CA PHE A 31 7.77 -12.76 2.61
C PHE A 31 8.54 -11.66 3.36
N VAL A 32 9.76 -11.36 2.93
CA VAL A 32 10.55 -10.26 3.49
C VAL A 32 9.85 -8.93 3.26
N ARG A 33 9.26 -8.64 2.10
CA ARG A 33 8.50 -7.40 1.90
C ARG A 33 7.24 -7.31 2.75
N GLN A 34 6.57 -8.42 2.99
CA GLN A 34 5.32 -8.48 3.75
C GLN A 34 5.59 -8.39 5.27
N TYR A 35 6.62 -9.08 5.74
CA TYR A 35 6.93 -9.24 7.16
C TYR A 35 8.09 -8.37 7.65
N ALA A 36 9.09 -7.99 6.83
CA ALA A 36 10.08 -6.97 7.21
C ALA A 36 9.47 -5.55 7.29
N ARG A 37 8.24 -5.35 6.76
CA ARG A 37 7.43 -4.15 7.03
C ARG A 37 6.87 -4.12 8.46
N LEU A 38 7.04 -5.18 9.25
CA LEU A 38 6.78 -5.23 10.69
C LEU A 38 8.05 -4.90 11.50
N ASN A 39 9.09 -4.35 10.87
CA ASN A 39 10.24 -3.81 11.60
C ASN A 39 9.80 -2.70 12.56
N SER A 40 10.30 -2.75 13.80
CA SER A 40 10.03 -1.78 14.87
C SER A 40 10.28 -0.32 14.47
N ALA A 41 11.29 -0.08 13.62
CA ALA A 41 11.56 1.25 13.05
C ALA A 41 10.45 1.76 12.11
N ASN A 42 9.77 0.87 11.37
CA ASN A 42 8.62 1.22 10.54
C ASN A 42 7.38 1.47 11.40
N ASP A 43 7.20 0.71 12.48
CA ASP A 43 6.08 0.84 13.39
C ASP A 43 6.12 2.14 14.20
N TRP A 44 7.30 2.54 14.67
CA TRP A 44 7.51 3.87 15.26
C TRP A 44 7.13 5.00 14.30
N ASN A 45 7.53 4.90 13.03
CA ASN A 45 7.18 5.89 12.00
C ASN A 45 5.68 5.91 11.65
N LYS A 46 5.01 4.74 11.65
CA LYS A 46 3.56 4.65 11.49
C LYS A 46 2.84 5.31 12.67
N TYR A 47 3.31 5.00 13.88
CA TYR A 47 2.78 5.57 15.10
C TYR A 47 2.99 7.09 15.14
N GLY A 48 4.15 7.62 14.76
CA GLY A 48 4.37 9.07 14.73
C GLY A 48 3.37 9.81 13.84
N LYS A 49 2.98 9.22 12.70
CA LYS A 49 1.91 9.78 11.85
C LYS A 49 0.53 9.66 12.48
N PHE A 50 0.26 8.54 13.14
CA PHE A 50 -0.98 8.33 13.90
C PHE A 50 -1.11 9.34 15.04
N TYR A 51 -0.04 9.54 15.81
CA TYR A 51 0.02 10.46 16.93
C TYR A 51 -0.30 11.89 16.52
N VAL A 52 0.29 12.40 15.43
CA VAL A 52 -0.01 13.76 14.95
C VAL A 52 -1.51 13.96 14.66
N GLN A 53 -2.18 12.95 14.13
CA GLN A 53 -3.62 13.03 13.81
C GLN A 53 -4.53 12.75 15.01
N ASN A 54 -4.00 12.11 16.06
CA ASN A 54 -4.77 11.70 17.25
C ASN A 54 -4.17 12.31 18.53
N MET A 55 -3.47 13.44 18.41
CA MET A 55 -2.63 13.99 19.46
C MET A 55 -3.41 14.26 20.74
N GLU A 56 -4.60 14.85 20.63
CA GLU A 56 -5.44 15.18 21.77
C GLU A 56 -5.88 13.94 22.54
N ALA A 57 -6.32 12.89 21.84
CA ALA A 57 -6.73 11.63 22.45
C ALA A 57 -5.55 10.89 23.10
N GLU A 58 -4.37 10.93 22.48
CA GLU A 58 -3.16 10.32 23.02
C GLU A 58 -2.61 11.06 24.25
N LEU A 59 -2.76 12.39 24.29
CA LEU A 59 -2.44 13.20 25.47
C LEU A 59 -3.45 12.98 26.60
N GLU A 60 -4.75 12.86 26.29
CA GLU A 60 -5.77 12.53 27.28
C GLU A 60 -5.52 11.14 27.90
N ARG A 61 -5.12 10.15 27.08
CA ARG A 61 -4.70 8.83 27.53
C ARG A 61 -3.52 8.89 28.50
N LEU A 62 -2.53 9.74 28.22
CA LEU A 62 -1.38 9.96 29.10
C LEU A 62 -1.78 10.67 30.41
N CYS A 63 -2.59 11.72 30.35
CA CYS A 63 -3.06 12.41 31.56
C CYS A 63 -3.84 11.47 32.49
N LYS A 64 -4.62 10.53 31.92
CA LYS A 64 -5.35 9.51 32.69
C LYS A 64 -4.43 8.46 33.33
N SER A 65 -3.18 8.29 32.87
CA SER A 65 -2.24 7.35 33.47
C SER A 65 -1.52 7.90 34.71
N GLY A 66 -1.69 9.20 35.03
CA GLY A 66 -1.13 9.84 36.23
C GLY A 66 0.36 10.23 36.12
N GLU A 67 0.90 10.31 34.90
CA GLU A 67 2.31 10.68 34.65
C GLU A 67 2.45 12.20 34.37
N ASP A 68 2.41 13.00 35.44
CA ASP A 68 2.24 14.46 35.39
C ASP A 68 3.50 15.31 35.05
N SER A 69 4.65 14.73 34.71
CA SER A 69 5.85 15.55 34.43
C SER A 69 6.83 14.86 33.48
N ILE A 70 6.60 15.06 32.18
CA ILE A 70 7.37 14.43 31.14
C ILE A 70 7.66 15.44 30.00
N MET A 71 8.93 15.60 29.63
CA MET A 71 9.38 16.41 28.47
C MET A 71 8.76 15.90 27.16
N ILE A 72 8.47 16.78 26.19
CA ILE A 72 7.76 16.48 24.92
C ILE A 72 8.30 15.25 24.17
N VAL A 73 9.63 15.07 24.08
CA VAL A 73 10.25 13.90 23.41
C VAL A 73 9.91 12.60 24.14
N THR A 74 9.82 12.68 25.46
CA THR A 74 9.50 11.58 26.34
C THR A 74 7.99 11.30 26.29
N VAL A 75 7.13 12.33 26.20
CA VAL A 75 5.65 12.21 26.03
C VAL A 75 5.30 11.33 24.83
N HIS A 76 5.91 11.58 23.66
CA HIS A 76 5.59 10.80 22.45
C HIS A 76 5.92 9.32 22.60
N LYS A 77 7.03 8.99 23.28
CA LYS A 77 7.42 7.62 23.57
C LYS A 77 6.49 6.96 24.58
N TRP A 78 6.08 7.70 25.61
CA TRP A 78 5.14 7.20 26.63
C TRP A 78 3.74 6.95 26.07
N CYS A 79 3.21 7.86 25.26
CA CYS A 79 1.96 7.62 24.54
C CYS A 79 2.06 6.35 23.68
N TYR A 80 3.19 6.09 23.03
CA TYR A 80 3.38 4.86 22.26
C TYR A 80 3.35 3.59 23.11
N GLU A 81 3.99 3.61 24.28
CA GLU A 81 3.97 2.47 25.19
C GLU A 81 2.56 2.23 25.77
N LEU A 82 1.85 3.29 26.16
CA LEU A 82 0.47 3.21 26.62
C LEU A 82 -0.47 2.72 25.51
N PHE A 83 -0.31 3.23 24.29
CA PHE A 83 -1.05 2.79 23.12
C PHE A 83 -0.90 1.28 22.88
N LYS A 84 0.34 0.75 22.97
CA LYS A 84 0.60 -0.69 22.85
C LYS A 84 -0.01 -1.49 23.98
N LYS A 85 0.01 -0.96 25.20
CA LYS A 85 -0.55 -1.62 26.39
C LYS A 85 -2.07 -1.72 26.32
N ASP A 86 -2.75 -0.65 25.89
CA ASP A 86 -4.21 -0.59 25.82
C ASP A 86 -4.77 -1.34 24.61
N ASN A 87 -3.96 -1.55 23.57
CA ASN A 87 -4.40 -2.16 22.31
C ASN A 87 -3.54 -3.39 21.98
N SER A 88 -4.04 -4.58 22.31
CA SER A 88 -3.36 -5.86 22.00
C SER A 88 -3.09 -6.07 20.51
N ASN A 89 -3.85 -5.41 19.63
CA ASN A 89 -3.73 -5.46 18.18
C ASN A 89 -3.14 -4.17 17.56
N TRP A 90 -2.38 -3.39 18.33
CA TRP A 90 -1.83 -2.08 17.94
C TRP A 90 -1.16 -2.05 16.56
N GLN A 91 -0.41 -3.10 16.18
CA GLN A 91 0.24 -3.18 14.85
C GLN A 91 -0.79 -3.16 13.71
N LYS A 92 -1.90 -3.86 13.89
CA LYS A 92 -2.99 -3.92 12.92
C LYS A 92 -3.75 -2.60 12.84
N ILE A 93 -3.91 -1.91 13.98
CA ILE A 93 -4.48 -0.55 14.03
C ILE A 93 -3.61 0.41 13.22
N LEU A 94 -2.29 0.43 13.46
CA LEU A 94 -1.37 1.29 12.72
C LEU A 94 -1.28 0.94 11.23
N LEU A 95 -1.39 -0.34 10.89
CA LEU A 95 -1.44 -0.78 9.50
C LEU A 95 -2.71 -0.26 8.81
N LYS A 96 -3.89 -0.49 9.41
CA LYS A 96 -5.17 0.00 8.89
C LYS A 96 -5.21 1.52 8.80
N PHE A 97 -4.63 2.24 9.75
CA PHE A 97 -4.50 3.69 9.71
C PHE A 97 -3.60 4.15 8.55
N LYS A 98 -2.48 3.45 8.32
CA LYS A 98 -1.61 3.74 7.18
C LYS A 98 -2.34 3.48 5.85
N GLU A 99 -3.15 2.45 5.78
CA GLU A 99 -3.97 2.14 4.61
C GLU A 99 -5.06 3.21 4.44
N SER A 100 -5.80 3.59 5.49
CA SER A 100 -6.83 4.63 5.41
C SER A 100 -6.27 6.00 5.03
N THR A 101 -5.09 6.37 5.52
CA THR A 101 -4.41 7.61 5.14
C THR A 101 -3.87 7.60 3.70
N GLN A 102 -3.72 6.43 3.05
CA GLN A 102 -3.46 6.38 1.61
C GLN A 102 -4.69 6.78 0.80
N TYR A 103 -5.89 6.51 1.33
CA TYR A 103 -7.18 6.84 0.73
C TYR A 103 -7.71 8.22 1.15
N ALA A 104 -7.20 8.79 2.25
CA ALA A 104 -7.50 10.16 2.65
C ALA A 104 -6.84 11.14 1.67
N GLU A 105 -7.57 11.47 0.61
CA GLU A 105 -7.31 12.46 -0.44
C GLU A 105 -7.16 13.91 0.08
N VAL A 106 -7.23 14.13 1.40
CA VAL A 106 -7.22 15.47 2.02
C VAL A 106 -5.78 15.96 2.13
N GLY A 107 -5.43 16.94 1.30
CA GLY A 107 -4.19 17.71 1.41
C GLY A 107 -3.12 17.45 0.34
N LYS A 108 -3.35 16.56 -0.63
CA LYS A 108 -2.47 16.45 -1.80
C LYS A 108 -2.76 17.57 -2.79
N THR A 109 -1.71 18.20 -3.31
CA THR A 109 -1.87 19.15 -4.42
C THR A 109 -2.25 18.42 -5.70
N ILE A 110 -2.89 19.11 -6.64
CA ILE A 110 -3.25 18.57 -7.97
C ILE A 110 -2.02 17.93 -8.64
N ALA A 111 -0.86 18.56 -8.53
CA ALA A 111 0.40 18.05 -9.08
C ALA A 111 0.84 16.72 -8.44
N GLN A 112 0.64 16.54 -7.12
CA GLN A 112 0.97 15.29 -6.44
C GLN A 112 0.01 14.16 -6.83
N ARG A 113 -1.29 14.46 -6.99
CA ARG A 113 -2.27 13.50 -7.50
C ARG A 113 -1.93 13.06 -8.92
N GLN A 114 -1.61 14.01 -9.79
CA GLN A 114 -1.13 13.77 -11.15
C GLN A 114 0.11 12.87 -11.19
N GLN A 115 1.09 13.14 -10.33
CA GLN A 115 2.31 12.34 -10.25
C GLN A 115 2.03 10.90 -9.77
N LEU A 116 1.16 10.73 -8.77
CA LEU A 116 0.77 9.41 -8.28
C LEU A 116 -0.01 8.62 -9.33
N PHE A 117 -0.92 9.27 -10.05
CA PHE A 117 -1.65 8.67 -11.16
C PHE A 117 -0.68 8.16 -12.25
N ASN A 118 0.21 9.03 -12.74
CA ASN A 118 1.20 8.67 -13.77
C ASN A 118 2.14 7.55 -13.31
N LYS A 119 2.55 7.57 -12.03
CA LYS A 119 3.39 6.51 -11.46
C LYS A 119 2.64 5.17 -11.41
N SER A 120 1.34 5.19 -11.14
CA SER A 120 0.51 3.99 -11.08
C SER A 120 0.26 3.42 -12.47
N ALA A 121 -0.12 4.27 -13.44
CA ALA A 121 -0.25 3.91 -14.85
C ALA A 121 1.04 3.25 -15.38
N LYS A 122 2.20 3.89 -15.16
CA LYS A 122 3.50 3.34 -15.57
C LYS A 122 3.78 1.96 -14.98
N ARG A 123 3.46 1.73 -13.71
CA ARG A 123 3.68 0.43 -13.06
C ARG A 123 2.80 -0.66 -13.66
N LEU A 124 1.52 -0.36 -13.91
CA LEU A 124 0.60 -1.30 -14.53
C LEU A 124 1.02 -1.64 -15.96
N THR A 125 1.38 -0.63 -16.76
CA THR A 125 1.95 -0.84 -18.10
C THR A 125 3.18 -1.73 -18.08
N GLN A 126 4.11 -1.50 -17.15
CA GLN A 126 5.30 -2.35 -16.99
C GLN A 126 4.94 -3.79 -16.59
N SER A 127 3.94 -3.98 -15.74
CA SER A 127 3.44 -5.30 -15.36
C SER A 127 2.84 -6.04 -16.55
N PHE A 128 1.96 -5.41 -17.33
CA PHE A 128 1.39 -6.04 -18.54
C PHE A 128 2.46 -6.32 -19.60
N ALA A 129 3.41 -5.40 -19.81
CA ALA A 129 4.52 -5.65 -20.73
C ALA A 129 5.40 -6.84 -20.28
N ALA A 130 5.61 -7.01 -18.98
CA ALA A 130 6.31 -8.17 -18.44
C ALA A 130 5.50 -9.46 -18.61
N LEU A 131 4.19 -9.44 -18.33
CA LEU A 131 3.29 -10.58 -18.51
C LEU A 131 3.22 -11.03 -19.98
N LEU A 132 3.12 -10.08 -20.91
CA LEU A 132 3.17 -10.36 -22.34
C LEU A 132 4.50 -11.02 -22.72
N LYS A 133 5.63 -10.46 -22.27
CA LYS A 133 6.96 -10.99 -22.60
C LYS A 133 7.22 -12.38 -22.01
N THR A 134 6.80 -12.62 -20.76
CA THR A 134 7.14 -13.86 -20.04
C THR A 134 6.13 -14.97 -20.29
N HIS A 135 4.86 -14.63 -20.48
CA HIS A 135 3.76 -15.60 -20.53
C HIS A 135 2.88 -15.48 -21.78
N GLY A 136 3.14 -14.52 -22.69
CA GLY A 136 2.29 -14.28 -23.85
C GLY A 136 0.91 -13.75 -23.49
N ILE A 137 0.74 -13.21 -22.28
CA ILE A 137 -0.56 -12.71 -21.81
C ILE A 137 -0.77 -11.31 -22.37
N GLU A 138 -1.76 -11.20 -23.25
CA GLU A 138 -2.30 -9.95 -23.78
C GLU A 138 -3.32 -9.35 -22.80
N GLY A 139 -3.47 -8.03 -22.81
CA GLY A 139 -4.48 -7.36 -22.01
C GLY A 139 -4.63 -5.87 -22.30
N ALA A 140 -5.74 -5.34 -21.84
CA ALA A 140 -6.06 -3.93 -21.89
C ALA A 140 -6.50 -3.44 -20.51
N PHE A 141 -6.18 -2.20 -20.16
CA PHE A 141 -6.73 -1.57 -18.96
C PHE A 141 -6.97 -0.07 -19.16
N ILE A 142 -7.88 0.46 -18.35
CA ILE A 142 -8.25 1.87 -18.34
C ILE A 142 -8.11 2.37 -16.90
N MET A 143 -7.58 3.58 -16.74
CA MET A 143 -7.53 4.31 -15.48
C MET A 143 -8.13 5.70 -15.67
N ALA A 144 -8.80 6.19 -14.63
CA ALA A 144 -9.25 7.57 -14.55
C ALA A 144 -8.97 8.13 -13.15
N GLY A 145 -8.75 9.44 -13.08
CA GLY A 145 -8.66 10.16 -11.81
C GLY A 145 -9.98 10.07 -11.05
N SER A 146 -9.91 9.97 -9.73
CA SER A 146 -11.07 9.81 -8.85
C SER A 146 -11.88 11.10 -8.66
N ILE A 147 -11.32 12.27 -8.99
CA ILE A 147 -12.00 13.55 -8.80
C ILE A 147 -12.11 14.28 -10.14
N VAL A 148 -13.28 14.13 -10.77
CA VAL A 148 -13.59 14.61 -12.14
C VAL A 148 -13.22 16.09 -12.36
N ASN A 149 -13.51 16.95 -11.37
CA ASN A 149 -13.36 18.41 -11.51
C ASN A 149 -11.99 18.97 -11.07
N GLN A 150 -11.17 18.21 -10.35
CA GLN A 150 -9.89 18.71 -9.79
C GLN A 150 -8.65 18.08 -10.44
N ASP A 151 -8.79 16.87 -10.97
CA ASP A 151 -7.68 16.11 -11.54
C ASP A 151 -7.46 16.41 -13.03
N ALA A 152 -7.86 17.59 -13.51
CA ALA A 152 -7.69 18.06 -14.89
C ALA A 152 -8.10 17.04 -15.96
N SER A 153 -9.14 16.23 -15.70
CA SER A 153 -9.55 15.14 -16.58
C SER A 153 -8.49 14.06 -16.80
N LEU A 154 -7.82 13.61 -15.75
CA LEU A 154 -6.91 12.46 -15.82
C LEU A 154 -7.58 11.20 -16.36
N GLY A 155 -7.01 10.65 -17.43
CA GLY A 155 -7.39 9.39 -18.02
C GLY A 155 -6.19 8.74 -18.69
N TYR A 156 -6.14 7.41 -18.66
CA TYR A 156 -5.09 6.63 -19.28
C TYR A 156 -5.67 5.31 -19.80
N THR A 157 -5.37 5.00 -21.05
CA THR A 157 -5.65 3.70 -21.66
C THR A 157 -4.34 3.02 -21.98
N TYR A 158 -4.32 1.70 -21.85
CA TYR A 158 -3.20 0.88 -22.28
C TYR A 158 -3.72 -0.42 -22.85
N THR A 159 -3.10 -0.84 -23.95
CA THR A 159 -3.45 -2.04 -24.68
C THR A 159 -2.17 -2.67 -25.21
N THR A 160 -2.07 -3.99 -25.12
CA THR A 160 -1.02 -4.77 -25.79
C THR A 160 -1.43 -5.09 -27.24
N PRO A 161 -0.49 -5.41 -28.15
CA PRO A 161 -0.79 -5.55 -29.59
C PRO A 161 -1.91 -6.55 -29.92
N GLY A 162 -2.03 -7.65 -29.16
CA GLY A 162 -3.09 -8.65 -29.36
C GLY A 162 -4.43 -8.29 -28.73
N ALA A 163 -4.53 -7.18 -28.01
CA ALA A 163 -5.74 -6.72 -27.33
C ALA A 163 -6.32 -5.41 -27.92
N GLU A 164 -5.75 -4.90 -29.03
CA GLU A 164 -6.15 -3.62 -29.64
C GLU A 164 -7.63 -3.62 -30.07
N ASP A 165 -8.15 -4.77 -30.51
CA ASP A 165 -9.55 -4.93 -30.93
C ASP A 165 -10.53 -5.15 -29.76
N CYS A 166 -10.07 -5.18 -28.50
CA CYS A 166 -10.97 -5.37 -27.36
C CYS A 166 -11.97 -4.22 -27.17
N CYS A 167 -11.70 -3.03 -27.73
CA CYS A 167 -12.60 -1.89 -27.65
C CYS A 167 -12.67 -1.16 -29.00
N HIS A 168 -13.82 -1.21 -29.68
CA HIS A 168 -14.07 -0.50 -30.96
C HIS A 168 -14.28 1.02 -30.82
N ALA A 169 -13.80 1.62 -29.73
CA ALA A 169 -13.91 3.05 -29.46
C ALA A 169 -12.52 3.64 -29.33
N ASP A 170 -12.34 4.90 -29.74
CA ASP A 170 -11.06 5.57 -29.53
C ASP A 170 -10.77 5.75 -28.02
N SER A 171 -9.49 5.92 -27.68
CA SER A 171 -9.08 6.04 -26.28
C SER A 171 -9.78 7.19 -25.53
N ALA A 172 -10.11 8.29 -26.22
CA ALA A 172 -10.78 9.42 -25.60
C ALA A 172 -12.26 9.12 -25.29
N ALA A 173 -12.94 8.43 -26.21
CA ALA A 173 -14.32 7.97 -26.03
C ALA A 173 -14.41 6.95 -24.88
N ILE A 174 -13.49 5.98 -24.83
CA ILE A 174 -13.42 4.99 -23.74
C ILE A 174 -13.22 5.68 -22.39
N ILE A 175 -12.26 6.60 -22.30
CA ILE A 175 -12.01 7.38 -21.07
C ILE A 175 -13.23 8.21 -20.69
N GLY A 176 -13.88 8.84 -21.67
CA GLY A 176 -15.08 9.66 -21.46
C GLY A 176 -16.23 8.83 -20.88
N HIS A 177 -16.52 7.67 -21.48
CA HIS A 177 -17.53 6.74 -20.97
C HIS A 177 -17.19 6.21 -19.59
N PHE A 178 -15.94 5.78 -19.37
CA PHE A 178 -15.51 5.26 -18.07
C PHE A 178 -15.66 6.29 -16.96
N LYS A 179 -15.32 7.56 -17.23
CA LYS A 179 -15.47 8.68 -16.29
C LYS A 179 -16.92 9.04 -15.97
N ALA A 180 -17.86 8.81 -16.89
CA ALA A 180 -19.27 9.09 -16.64
C ALA A 180 -19.87 8.22 -15.50
N HIS A 181 -19.15 7.18 -15.07
CA HIS A 181 -19.56 6.24 -14.03
C HIS A 181 -18.69 6.32 -12.75
N ILE A 182 -17.85 7.34 -12.61
CA ILE A 182 -17.03 7.64 -11.41
C ILE A 182 -17.66 8.81 -10.66
#